data_AF-A0A486MEV0-F1
#
_entry.id   AF-A0A486MEV0-F1
#
_cell.length_a   1.000
_cell.length_b   1.000
_cell.length_c   1.000
_cell.angle_alpha   90.00
_cell.angle_beta   90.00
_cell.angle_gamma   90.00
#
_symmetry.space_group_name_H-M   'P 1'
#
loop_
_entity.id
_entity.type
_entity.pdbx_description
1 polymer ?
#
loop_
_entity_poly.entity_id
_entity_poly.type
_entity_poly.pdbx_seq_one_letter_code
_entity_poly.pdbx_strand_id
1 'polypeptide(L)' 'MLFGHWIGQKDIPDPYRKSEEAFSSVYTIIEKSAKCWIEKLSA' A
#
# COMPACT_ATOMS: atom_id res chain seq x y z
N MET A 1 2.72 6.93 11.79
CA MET A 1 3.48 6.55 10.58
C MET A 1 2.54 5.70 9.72
N LEU A 2 2.28 6.09 8.47
CA LEU A 2 1.36 5.38 7.58
C LEU A 2 2.11 4.32 6.77
N PHE A 3 1.46 3.23 6.39
CA PHE A 3 2.08 2.20 5.54
C PHE A 3 2.47 2.80 4.18
N GLY A 4 1.64 3.68 3.61
CA GLY A 4 1.94 4.38 2.36
C GLY A 4 2.85 5.61 2.50
N HIS A 5 3.64 5.74 3.58
CA HIS A 5 4.47 6.94 3.81
C HIS A 5 5.42 7.24 2.63
N TRP A 6 6.11 6.23 2.13
CA TRP A 6 7.14 6.37 1.09
C TRP A 6 6.61 6.47 -0.35
N ILE A 7 5.30 6.25 -0.54
CA ILE A 7 4.65 6.35 -1.85
C ILE A 7 3.86 7.67 -1.99
N GLY A 8 4.33 8.72 -1.32
CA GLY A 8 3.68 10.04 -1.31
C GLY A 8 2.65 10.22 -0.19
N GLN A 9 2.88 9.58 0.97
CA GLN A 9 1.96 9.61 2.12
C GLN A 9 0.53 9.22 1.74
N LYS A 10 0.41 8.18 0.90
CA LYS A 10 -0.87 7.73 0.37
C LYS A 10 -1.62 6.90 1.42
N ASP A 11 -2.90 7.20 1.60
CA ASP A 11 -3.79 6.34 2.38
C ASP A 11 -4.20 5.09 1.60
N ILE A 12 -4.29 3.97 2.31
CA ILE A 12 -4.69 2.69 1.76
C ILE A 12 -6.18 2.53 2.03
N PRO A 13 -7.03 2.53 0.98
CA PRO A 13 -8.46 2.40 1.20
C PRO A 13 -8.81 0.99 1.70
N ASP A 14 -9.82 0.89 2.57
CA ASP A 14 -10.30 -0.38 3.09
C ASP A 14 -11.10 -1.15 2.00
N PRO A 15 -10.65 -2.33 1.55
CA PRO A 15 -11.36 -3.13 0.57
C PRO A 15 -12.49 -3.97 1.18
N TYR A 16 -12.69 -3.97 2.49
CA TYR A 16 -13.66 -4.84 3.14
C TYR A 16 -15.08 -4.63 2.58
N ARG A 17 -15.72 -5.74 2.18
CA ARG A 17 -17.05 -5.78 1.52
C ARG A 17 -17.13 -4.99 0.21
N LYS A 18 -16.01 -4.81 -0.50
CA LYS A 18 -15.98 -4.23 -1.85
C LYS A 18 -15.83 -5.31 -2.94
N SER A 19 -15.85 -4.87 -4.19
CA SER A 19 -15.62 -5.72 -5.36
C SER A 19 -14.18 -6.23 -5.42
N GLU A 20 -13.96 -7.33 -6.14
CA GLU A 20 -12.63 -7.91 -6.37
C GLU A 20 -11.64 -6.90 -7.00
N GLU A 21 -12.13 -6.04 -7.88
CA GLU A 21 -11.36 -4.94 -8.49
C GLU A 21 -10.83 -3.94 -7.44
N ALA A 22 -11.64 -3.65 -6.41
CA ALA A 22 -11.23 -2.80 -5.30
C ALA A 22 -10.13 -3.49 -4.47
N PHE A 23 -10.24 -4.80 -4.25
CA PHE A 23 -9.18 -5.58 -3.60
C PHE A 23 -7.87 -5.56 -4.39
N SER A 24 -7.93 -5.77 -5.72
CA SER A 24 -6.75 -5.73 -6.59
C SER A 24 -6.08 -4.35 -6.61
N SER A 25 -6.89 -3.28 -6.61
CA SER A 25 -6.42 -1.90 -6.51
C SER A 25 -5.68 -1.64 -5.19
N VAL A 26 -6.24 -2.12 -4.07
CA VAL A 26 -5.62 -2.00 -2.74
C VAL A 26 -4.34 -2.83 -2.65
N TYR A 27 -4.34 -4.05 -3.16
CA TYR A 27 -3.16 -4.92 -3.18
C TYR A 27 -1.98 -4.27 -3.91
N THR A 28 -2.23 -3.63 -5.05
CA THR A 28 -1.19 -2.90 -5.81
C THR A 28 -0.57 -1.76 -4.99
N ILE A 29 -1.37 -1.08 -4.17
CA ILE A 29 -0.88 -0.01 -3.28
C ILE A 29 -0.04 -0.60 -2.13
N ILE A 30 -0.49 -1.71 -1.55
CA ILE A 30 0.23 -2.42 -0.48
C ILE A 30 1.59 -2.91 -0.99
N GLU A 31 1.63 -3.56 -2.16
CA GLU A 31 2.86 -4.09 -2.75
C GLU A 31 3.91 -2.98 -2.97
N LYS A 32 3.50 -1.86 -3.56
CA LYS A 32 4.38 -0.70 -3.78
C LYS A 32 4.91 -0.13 -2.48
N SER A 33 4.02 0.02 -1.49
CA SER A 33 4.40 0.53 -0.16
C SER A 33 5.41 -0.39 0.51
N ALA A 34 5.19 -1.71 0.46
CA ALA A 34 6.08 -2.71 1.04
C ALA A 34 7.48 -2.67 0.40
N LYS A 35 7.57 -2.57 -0.94
CA LYS A 35 8.86 -2.43 -1.66
C LYS A 35 9.64 -1.20 -1.21
N CYS A 36 8.98 -0.04 -1.13
CA CYS A 36 9.63 1.17 -0.63
C CYS A 36 10.09 1.04 0.84
N TRP A 37 9.32 0.35 1.68
CA TRP A 37 9.73 0.08 3.05
C TRP A 37 10.95 -0.84 3.13
N ILE A 38 11.00 -1.90 2.30
CA ILE A 38 12.16 -2.78 2.21
C ILE A 38 13.40 -1.96 1.86
N GLU A 39 13.35 -1.16 0.79
CA GLU A 39 14.47 -0.31 0.36
C GLU A 39 14.96 0.66 1.45
N LYS A 40 14.06 1.17 2.29
CA LYS A 40 14.40 2.11 3.36
C LYS A 40 14.90 1.45 4.63
N LEU A 41 14.47 0.23 4.91
CA LEU A 41 14.85 -0.53 6.11
C LEU A 41 16.05 -1.44 5.88
N SER A 42 16.36 -1.78 4.63
CA SER A 42 17.53 -2.58 4.27
C SER A 42 18.80 -1.76 4.04
N ALA A 43 18.76 -0.45 4.33
CA ALA A 43 19.86 0.49 4.18
C ALA A 43 20.65 0.68 5.49
#